data_AF-A0A1C6LL62-F1
#
_entry.id   AF-A0A1C6LL62-F1
#
_cell.length_a   1.000
_cell.length_b   1.000
_cell.length_c   1.000
_cell.angle_alpha   90.00
_cell.angle_beta   90.00
_cell.angle_gamma   90.00
#
_symmetry.space_group_name_H-M   'P 1'
#
loop_
_entity.id
_entity.type
_entity.pdbx_description
1 polymer ?
#
loop_
_entity_poly.entity_id
_entity_poly.type
_entity_poly.pdbx_seq_one_letter_code
_entity_poly.pdbx_strand_id
1 'polypeptide(L)'
;MYGVNACPNTAGPPELPALGTLLVDTSRDNRVGEFRGVAGFYWSLRPMGGGTEWEVEPRYVRPPFPIEQLRARTARANARSRGEVL
;
A
#
# COMPACT_ATOMS: atom_id res chain seq x y z
N MET A 1 13.70 -15.81 31.76
CA MET A 1 14.13 -14.88 30.69
C MET A 1 13.75 -15.51 29.36
N TYR A 2 12.51 -15.31 28.90
CA TYR A 2 12.12 -15.78 27.56
C TYR A 2 12.50 -14.67 26.57
N GLY A 3 13.68 -14.81 25.96
CA GLY A 3 14.07 -14.01 24.82
C GLY A 3 13.17 -14.37 23.65
N VAL A 4 12.22 -13.49 23.36
CA VAL A 4 11.34 -13.62 22.19
C VAL A 4 12.22 -13.67 20.94
N ASN A 5 11.97 -14.68 20.10
CA ASN A 5 12.70 -14.96 18.88
C ASN A 5 12.75 -13.71 18.00
N ALA A 6 13.90 -13.03 17.98
CA ALA A 6 14.24 -12.14 16.90
C ALA A 6 14.56 -13.04 15.70
N CYS A 7 13.56 -13.31 14.86
CA CYS A 7 13.84 -13.76 13.50
C CYS A 7 14.41 -12.55 12.75
N PRO A 8 15.70 -12.52 12.38
CA PRO A 8 16.16 -11.53 11.43
C PRO A 8 15.51 -11.93 10.11
N ASN A 9 14.50 -11.18 9.66
CA ASN A 9 13.92 -11.42 8.34
C ASN A 9 15.05 -11.29 7.32
N THR A 10 15.48 -12.46 6.86
CA THR A 10 16.54 -12.67 5.90
C THR A 10 16.03 -12.08 4.59
N ALA A 11 16.72 -11.05 4.11
CA ALA A 11 16.41 -10.42 2.83
C ALA A 11 16.66 -11.42 1.69
N GLY A 12 15.62 -12.18 1.35
CA GLY A 12 15.51 -12.86 0.06
C GLY A 12 15.34 -11.85 -1.08
N PRO A 13 15.27 -12.30 -2.35
CA PRO A 13 14.85 -11.42 -3.46
C PRO A 13 13.57 -10.68 -3.03
N PRO A 14 13.36 -9.40 -3.41
CA PRO A 14 12.27 -8.60 -2.89
C PRO A 14 10.96 -9.34 -3.11
N GLU A 15 10.47 -9.95 -2.05
CA GLU A 15 9.28 -10.77 -2.10
C GLU A 15 8.14 -9.82 -2.44
N LEU A 16 7.34 -10.18 -3.44
CA LEU A 16 6.24 -9.33 -3.86
C LEU A 16 5.39 -8.99 -2.62
N PRO A 17 4.96 -7.72 -2.46
CA PRO A 17 4.13 -7.35 -1.34
C PRO A 17 2.89 -8.26 -1.26
N ALA A 18 2.42 -8.57 -0.06
CA ALA A 18 1.17 -9.30 0.09
C ALA A 18 0.00 -8.47 -0.49
N LEU A 19 -1.01 -9.14 -1.05
CA LEU A 19 -2.23 -8.45 -1.49
C LEU A 19 -2.87 -7.66 -0.34
N GLY A 20 -3.30 -6.43 -0.63
CA GLY A 20 -3.81 -5.48 0.37
C GLY A 20 -2.73 -4.70 1.11
N THR A 21 -1.44 -4.96 0.86
CA THR A 21 -0.33 -4.17 1.43
C THR A 21 -0.42 -2.73 0.96
N LEU A 22 -0.29 -1.79 1.90
CA LEU A 22 -0.32 -0.36 1.58
C LEU A 22 1.02 0.11 1.05
N LEU A 23 0.97 0.82 -0.06
CA LEU A 23 2.12 1.30 -0.80
C LEU A 23 1.89 2.74 -1.26
N VAL A 24 2.97 3.49 -1.37
CA VAL A 24 2.99 4.87 -1.87
C VAL A 24 3.58 4.88 -3.25
N ASP A 25 2.83 5.43 -4.19
CA ASP A 25 3.29 5.77 -5.53
C ASP A 25 3.88 7.19 -5.52
N THR A 26 5.20 7.27 -5.56
CA THR A 26 5.93 8.55 -5.54
C THR A 26 5.84 9.29 -6.88
N SER A 27 5.46 8.63 -7.96
CA SER A 27 5.26 9.26 -9.28
C SER A 27 3.95 10.06 -9.36
N ARG A 28 3.04 9.84 -8.40
CA ARG A 28 1.70 10.46 -8.36
C ARG A 28 1.45 11.20 -7.05
N ASP A 29 2.30 12.18 -6.72
CA ASP A 29 2.16 13.02 -5.52
C ASP A 29 1.98 12.20 -4.22
N ASN A 30 2.80 11.16 -4.07
CA ASN A 30 2.74 10.22 -2.94
C ASN A 30 1.35 9.59 -2.73
N ARG A 31 0.64 9.28 -3.81
CA ARG A 31 -0.67 8.63 -3.74
C ARG A 31 -0.56 7.25 -3.09
N VAL A 32 -1.38 7.00 -2.06
CA VAL A 32 -1.42 5.73 -1.32
C VAL A 32 -2.44 4.78 -1.94
N GLY A 33 -2.04 3.51 -2.13
CA GLY A 33 -2.92 2.44 -2.61
C GLY A 33 -2.62 1.08 -1.99
N GLU A 34 -3.59 0.18 -2.07
CA GLU A 34 -3.48 -1.24 -1.74
C GLU A 34 -2.91 -2.02 -2.93
N PHE A 35 -1.89 -2.84 -2.68
CA PHE A 35 -1.34 -3.75 -3.68
C PHE A 35 -2.37 -4.79 -4.10
N ARG A 36 -2.63 -4.90 -5.40
CA ARG A 36 -3.57 -5.85 -6.01
C ARG A 36 -2.88 -6.95 -6.81
N GLY A 37 -1.58 -6.83 -7.04
CA GLY A 37 -0.79 -7.82 -7.77
C GLY A 37 0.10 -7.19 -8.83
N VAL A 38 0.66 -8.05 -9.67
CA VAL A 38 1.53 -7.66 -10.78
C VAL A 38 0.71 -7.62 -12.07
N ALA A 39 0.87 -6.55 -12.84
CA ALA A 39 0.30 -6.34 -14.17
C ALA A 39 1.46 -6.18 -15.17
N GLY A 40 1.98 -7.30 -15.67
CA GLY A 40 3.19 -7.32 -16.51
C GLY A 40 4.42 -6.81 -15.74
N PHE A 41 5.03 -5.73 -16.20
CA PHE A 41 6.15 -5.07 -15.52
C PHE A 41 5.73 -4.06 -14.45
N TYR A 42 4.44 -3.78 -14.35
CA TYR A 42 3.86 -2.83 -13.42
C TYR A 42 3.22 -3.55 -12.23
N TRP A 43 3.03 -2.82 -11.15
CA TRP A 43 2.19 -3.24 -10.02
C TRP A 43 0.84 -2.58 -10.12
N SER A 44 -0.24 -3.33 -9.85
CA SER A 44 -1.59 -2.78 -9.74
C SER A 44 -1.85 -2.33 -8.31
N LEU A 45 -2.22 -1.07 -8.14
CA LEU A 45 -2.65 -0.48 -6.88
C LEU A 45 -4.11 -0.04 -6.96
N ARG A 46 -4.81 -0.09 -5.82
CA ARG A 46 -6.19 0.38 -5.69
C ARG A 46 -6.34 1.38 -4.56
N PRO A 47 -7.15 2.45 -4.67
CA PRO A 47 -7.36 3.35 -3.55
C PRO A 47 -8.12 2.64 -2.42
N MET A 48 -7.80 2.93 -1.16
CA MET A 48 -8.45 2.28 0.00
C MET A 48 -9.97 2.53 0.08
N GLY A 49 -10.46 3.65 -0.45
CA GLY A 49 -11.89 3.96 -0.54
C GLY A 49 -12.59 3.29 -1.73
N GLY A 50 -11.87 2.53 -2.56
CA GLY A 50 -12.39 2.17 -3.88
C GLY A 50 -12.17 3.27 -4.91
N GLY A 51 -12.65 3.03 -6.13
CA GLY A 51 -12.26 3.77 -7.32
C GLY A 51 -11.35 2.94 -8.23
N THR A 52 -10.86 3.59 -9.29
CA THR A 52 -10.13 2.92 -10.37
C THR A 52 -8.75 2.46 -9.90
N GLU A 53 -8.44 1.20 -10.17
CA GLU A 53 -7.09 0.65 -10.01
C GLU A 53 -6.12 1.36 -10.97
N TRP A 54 -4.86 1.46 -10.59
CA TRP A 54 -3.83 2.04 -11.44
C TRP A 54 -2.55 1.22 -11.42
N GLU A 55 -1.84 1.27 -12.52
CA GLU A 55 -0.55 0.64 -12.68
C GLU A 55 0.57 1.62 -12.30
N VAL A 56 1.59 1.11 -11.63
CA VAL A 56 2.79 1.86 -11.21
C VAL A 56 4.03 1.01 -11.40
N GLU A 57 5.15 1.62 -11.80
CA GLU A 57 6.41 0.89 -11.86
C GLU A 57 6.95 0.62 -10.45
N PRO A 58 7.46 -0.59 -10.16
CA PRO A 58 7.93 -0.95 -8.81
C PRO A 58 8.98 0.01 -8.25
N ARG A 59 9.80 0.64 -9.10
CA ARG A 59 10.81 1.62 -8.70
C ARG A 59 10.25 2.91 -8.10
N TYR A 60 8.98 3.23 -8.36
CA TYR A 60 8.29 4.39 -7.78
C TYR A 60 7.47 4.03 -6.56
N VAL A 61 7.57 2.79 -6.08
CA VAL A 61 6.79 2.29 -4.97
C VAL A 61 7.64 2.18 -3.71
N ARG A 62 7.09 2.68 -2.59
CA ARG A 62 7.68 2.46 -1.27
C ARG A 62 6.62 2.16 -0.21
N PRO A 63 7.01 1.58 0.93
CA PRO A 63 6.15 1.57 2.11
C PRO A 63 5.72 2.99 2.53
N PRO A 64 4.48 3.17 3.01
CA PRO A 64 4.01 4.45 3.52
C PRO A 64 4.69 4.79 4.84
N PHE A 65 4.94 6.08 5.06
CA PHE A 65 5.22 6.59 6.38
C PHE A 65 3.96 6.50 7.26
N PRO A 66 4.10 6.43 8.60
CA PRO A 66 2.95 6.34 9.51
C PRO A 66 1.89 7.42 9.27
N ILE A 67 2.31 8.65 8.97
CA ILE A 67 1.40 9.77 8.69
C ILE A 67 0.62 9.57 7.38
N GLU A 68 1.23 9.00 6.35
CA GLU A 68 0.58 8.73 5.06
C GLU A 68 -0.42 7.58 5.19
N GLN A 69 -0.04 6.54 5.94
CA GLN A 69 -0.94 5.45 6.26
C GLN A 69 -2.16 5.96 7.04
N LEU A 70 -1.94 6.79 8.07
CA LEU A 70 -3.01 7.40 8.85
C LEU A 70 -3.92 8.25 7.98
N ARG A 71 -3.35 9.16 7.17
CA ARG A 71 -4.12 10.02 6.26
C ARG A 71 -5.01 9.22 5.32
N ALA A 72 -4.50 8.14 4.75
CA ALA A 72 -5.27 7.35 3.80
C ALA A 72 -6.39 6.53 4.48
N ARG A 73 -6.15 6.01 5.70
CA ARG A 73 -7.22 5.40 6.52
C ARG A 73 -8.30 6.42 6.90
N THR A 74 -7.90 7.62 7.32
CA THR A 74 -8.83 8.71 7.66
C THR A 74 -9.60 9.17 6.43
N ALA A 75 -8.96 9.28 5.26
CA ALA A 75 -9.63 9.63 4.01
C ALA A 75 -10.73 8.63 3.65
N ARG A 76 -10.47 7.32 3.82
CA ARG A 76 -11.51 6.27 3.66
C ARG A 76 -12.66 6.45 4.66
N ALA A 77 -12.35 6.67 5.93
CA ALA A 77 -13.38 6.87 6.97
C ALA A 77 -14.25 8.10 6.66
N ASN A 78 -13.63 9.20 6.23
CA ASN A 78 -14.32 10.42 5.83
C ASN A 78 -15.20 10.18 4.59
N ALA A 79 -14.67 9.51 3.56
CA ALA A 79 -15.43 9.15 2.37
C ALA A 79 -16.66 8.29 2.73
N ARG A 80 -16.51 7.35 3.67
CA ARG A 80 -17.61 6.52 4.15
C ARG A 80 -18.67 7.34 4.88
N SER A 81 -18.24 8.28 5.72
CA SER A 81 -19.14 9.22 6.38
C SER A 81 -19.91 10.10 5.39
N ARG A 82 -19.34 10.38 4.22
CA ARG A 82 -20.00 11.14 3.14
C ARG A 82 -20.85 10.26 2.21
N GLY A 83 -20.87 8.94 2.41
CA GLY A 83 -21.59 8.00 1.54
C GLY A 83 -20.92 7.75 0.18
N GLU A 84 -19.64 8.12 0.01
CA GLU A 84 -18.90 7.94 -1.25
C GLU A 84 -18.38 6.51 -1.43
N VAL A 85 -18.26 5.76 -0.32
CA VAL A 85 -17.68 4.42 -0.27
C VAL A 85 -18.47 3.58 0.73
N LEU A 86 -18.65 2.28 0.44
CA LEU A 86 -19.44 1.33 1.25
C LEU A 86 -18.58 0.59 2.29
#